data_AF-A0A4Y2JXA9-F1
#
_entry.id   AF-A0A4Y2JXA9-F1
#
_cell.length_a   1.000
_cell.length_b   1.000
_cell.length_c   1.000
_cell.angle_alpha   90.00
_cell.angle_beta   90.00
_cell.angle_gamma   90.00
#
_symmetry.space_group_name_H-M   'P 1'
#
loop_
_entity.id
_entity.type
_entity.pdbx_description
1 polymer ?
#
loop_
_entity_poly.entity_id
_entity_poly.type
_entity_poly.pdbx_seq_one_letter_code
_entity_poly.pdbx_strand_id
1 'polypeptide(L)'
;MRNQASKVLLVLDNATCHAHGAQVTNVKLLFLPPNTTSKLQPLDHGVIKCFKMEYRQYALRHVIARMDGFESASELSKKISIGDALDWINTYWKK
;
A
#
# COMPACT_ATOMS: atom_id res chain seq x y z
N MET A 1 -8.81 1.68 23.65
CA MET A 1 -9.74 0.83 22.86
C MET A 1 -10.43 -0.30 23.65
N ARG A 2 -9.97 -0.70 24.86
CA ARG A 2 -10.68 -1.70 25.69
C ARG A 2 -11.97 -1.20 26.39
N ASN A 3 -12.18 0.12 26.45
CA ASN A 3 -13.23 0.75 27.27
C ASN A 3 -14.45 1.27 26.49
N GLN A 4 -14.69 0.81 25.27
CA GLN A 4 -15.94 1.08 24.55
C GLN A 4 -16.44 -0.24 23.99
N ALA A 5 -17.73 -0.53 24.14
CA ALA A 5 -18.41 -1.74 23.67
C ALA A 5 -18.47 -1.86 22.12
N SER A 6 -17.49 -1.30 21.42
CA SER A 6 -17.39 -1.26 19.97
C SER A 6 -16.94 -2.62 19.46
N LYS A 7 -17.84 -3.31 18.74
CA LYS A 7 -17.52 -4.51 17.99
C LYS A 7 -16.89 -4.10 16.66
N VAL A 8 -15.67 -4.56 16.39
CA VAL A 8 -14.95 -4.27 15.14
C VAL A 8 -15.02 -5.50 14.23
N LEU A 9 -15.20 -5.28 12.92
CA LEU A 9 -15.05 -6.32 11.90
C LEU A 9 -13.73 -6.09 11.18
N LEU A 10 -12.83 -7.06 11.23
CA LEU A 10 -11.57 -7.04 10.50
C LEU A 10 -11.68 -7.97 9.30
N VAL A 11 -11.60 -7.40 8.10
CA VAL A 11 -11.63 -8.13 6.83
C VAL A 11 -10.21 -8.52 6.43
N LEU A 12 -9.96 -9.81 6.27
CA LEU A 12 -8.63 -10.38 5.99
C LEU A 12 -8.65 -11.19 4.69
N ASP A 13 -7.48 -11.26 4.05
CA ASP A 13 -7.22 -12.23 3.00
C ASP A 13 -6.82 -13.59 3.59
N ASN A 14 -6.57 -14.56 2.71
CA ASN A 14 -6.17 -15.91 3.10
C ASN A 14 -4.65 -16.10 3.21
N ALA A 15 -3.89 -15.05 3.53
CA ALA A 15 -2.46 -15.19 3.76
C ALA A 15 -2.19 -16.20 4.90
N THR A 16 -1.16 -17.03 4.74
CA THR A 16 -0.85 -18.13 5.68
C THR A 16 -0.54 -17.63 7.10
N CYS A 17 -0.01 -16.41 7.24
CA CYS A 17 0.19 -15.76 8.52
C CYS A 17 -1.11 -15.50 9.29
N HIS A 18 -2.26 -15.41 8.62
CA HIS A 18 -3.57 -15.23 9.25
C HIS A 18 -4.23 -16.55 9.69
N ALA A 19 -3.72 -17.71 9.24
CA ALA A 19 -4.32 -19.02 9.49
C ALA A 19 -4.36 -19.41 10.98
N HIS A 20 -3.51 -18.81 11.80
CA HIS A 20 -3.43 -19.08 13.24
C HIS A 20 -4.47 -18.33 14.08
N GLY A 21 -5.44 -17.65 13.43
CA GLY A 21 -6.70 -17.20 14.01
C GLY A 21 -6.59 -16.64 15.43
N ALA A 22 -6.09 -15.41 15.56
CA ALA A 22 -6.02 -14.76 16.86
C ALA A 22 -7.40 -14.68 17.53
N GLN A 23 -7.51 -15.15 18.77
CA GLN A 23 -8.72 -15.02 19.59
C GLN A 23 -8.74 -13.62 20.20
N VAL A 24 -9.64 -12.77 19.71
CA VAL A 24 -9.76 -11.36 20.11
C VAL A 24 -11.19 -11.07 20.57
N THR A 25 -11.35 -10.50 21.77
CA THR A 25 -12.65 -10.40 22.48
C THR A 25 -13.66 -9.45 21.84
N ASN A 26 -13.21 -8.49 21.02
CA ASN A 26 -14.05 -7.41 20.48
C ASN A 26 -13.90 -7.24 18.96
N VAL A 27 -13.18 -8.16 18.31
CA VAL A 27 -12.93 -8.12 16.86
C VAL A 27 -13.43 -9.41 16.24
N LYS A 28 -14.34 -9.30 15.27
CA LYS A 28 -14.72 -10.42 14.42
C LYS A 28 -13.80 -10.43 13.21
N LEU A 29 -13.17 -11.58 12.94
CA LEU A 29 -12.40 -11.77 11.72
C LEU A 29 -13.33 -12.26 10.61
N LEU A 30 -13.26 -11.63 9.44
CA LEU A 30 -13.94 -12.05 8.21
C LEU A 30 -12.89 -12.36 7.15
N PHE A 31 -12.76 -13.63 6.81
CA PHE A 31 -11.89 -14.07 5.73
C PHE A 31 -12.63 -13.97 4.40
N LEU A 32 -12.00 -13.31 3.43
CA LEU A 32 -12.52 -13.25 2.06
C LEU A 32 -12.43 -14.64 1.39
N PRO A 33 -13.30 -14.96 0.43
CA PRO A 33 -13.15 -16.18 -0.35
C PRO A 33 -11.79 -16.26 -1.05
N PRO A 34 -11.23 -17.46 -1.28
CA PRO A 34 -9.98 -17.63 -2.01
C PRO A 34 -9.99 -16.88 -3.36
N ASN A 35 -8.85 -16.28 -3.72
CA ASN A 35 -8.65 -15.56 -4.99
C ASN A 35 -9.57 -14.33 -5.22
N THR A 36 -10.16 -13.77 -4.15
CA THR A 36 -11.01 -12.57 -4.26
C THR A 36 -10.39 -11.30 -3.69
N THR A 37 -9.20 -11.37 -3.09
CA THR A 37 -8.52 -10.23 -2.45
C THR A 37 -8.44 -9.02 -3.39
N SER A 38 -7.98 -9.24 -4.62
CA SER A 38 -7.84 -8.19 -5.63
C SER A 38 -9.15 -7.53 -6.05
N LYS A 39 -10.32 -8.12 -5.74
CA LYS A 39 -11.64 -7.59 -6.11
C LYS A 39 -12.41 -7.05 -4.90
N LEU A 40 -12.28 -7.72 -3.77
CA LEU A 40 -13.12 -7.48 -2.59
C LEU A 40 -12.38 -6.80 -1.46
N GLN A 41 -11.04 -6.87 -1.41
CA GLN A 41 -10.28 -6.31 -0.30
C GLN A 41 -10.20 -4.78 -0.45
N PRO A 42 -10.75 -4.00 0.51
CA PRO A 42 -10.71 -2.55 0.43
C PRO A 42 -9.28 -1.98 0.48
N LEU A 43 -8.36 -2.68 1.13
CA LEU A 43 -6.96 -2.27 1.22
C LEU A 43 -6.28 -2.26 -0.15
N ASP A 44 -6.48 -3.32 -0.93
CA ASP A 44 -5.95 -3.44 -2.30
C ASP A 44 -6.53 -2.37 -3.23
N HIS A 45 -7.86 -2.23 -3.23
CA HIS A 45 -8.57 -1.34 -4.14
C HIS A 45 -8.51 0.15 -3.78
N GLY A 46 -8.43 0.46 -2.49
CA GLY A 46 -8.35 1.82 -1.98
C GLY A 46 -6.91 2.20 -1.73
N VAL A 47 -6.43 1.89 -0.53
CA VAL A 47 -5.18 2.44 0.02
C VAL A 47 -3.97 2.08 -0.83
N ILE A 48 -3.78 0.80 -1.18
CA ILE A 48 -2.62 0.34 -1.96
C ILE A 48 -2.65 0.92 -3.37
N LYS A 49 -3.83 0.97 -4.01
CA LYS A 49 -4.00 1.58 -5.33
C LYS A 49 -3.60 3.05 -5.32
N CYS A 50 -4.14 3.84 -4.38
CA CYS A 50 -3.81 5.26 -4.24
C CYS A 50 -2.31 5.46 -3.96
N PHE A 51 -1.76 4.68 -3.03
CA PHE A 51 -0.34 4.73 -2.70
C PHE A 51 0.56 4.46 -3.92
N LYS A 52 0.28 3.40 -4.68
CA LYS A 52 1.05 3.06 -5.90
C LYS A 52 0.91 4.13 -6.97
N MET A 53 -0.27 4.71 -7.13
CA MET A 53 -0.53 5.77 -8.11
C MET A 53 0.35 6.99 -7.81
N GLU A 54 0.36 7.44 -6.56
CA GLU A 54 1.08 8.64 -6.13
C GLU A 54 2.59 8.45 -6.23
N TYR A 55 3.11 7.33 -5.71
CA TYR A 55 4.51 6.97 -5.88
C TYR A 55 4.94 7.00 -7.35
N ARG A 56 4.13 6.40 -8.25
CA ARG A 56 4.43 6.40 -9.69
C ARG A 56 4.39 7.79 -10.30
N GLN A 57 3.47 8.66 -9.89
CA GLN A 57 3.44 10.04 -10.38
C GLN A 57 4.72 10.79 -10.00
N TYR A 58 5.19 10.66 -8.76
CA TYR A 58 6.46 11.28 -8.34
C TYR A 58 7.66 10.70 -9.09
N ALA A 59 7.72 9.38 -9.23
CA ALA A 59 8.79 8.72 -9.99
C ALA A 59 8.85 9.22 -11.44
N LEU A 60 7.69 9.31 -12.11
CA LEU A 60 7.61 9.81 -13.48
C LEU A 60 8.02 11.28 -13.58
N ARG A 61 7.54 12.15 -12.68
CA ARG A 61 7.94 13.56 -12.64
C ARG A 61 9.45 13.70 -12.40
N HIS A 62 10.02 12.89 -11.51
CA HIS A 62 11.46 12.88 -11.25
C HIS A 62 12.26 12.51 -12.50
N VAL A 63 11.84 11.46 -13.21
CA VAL A 63 12.48 11.02 -14.46
C VAL A 63 12.38 12.12 -15.53
N ILE A 64 11.20 12.68 -15.77
CA ILE A 64 10.99 13.74 -16.76
C ILE A 64 11.86 14.96 -16.45
N ALA A 65 11.94 15.38 -15.18
CA ALA A 65 12.68 16.57 -14.77
C ALA A 65 14.22 16.42 -14.83
N ARG A 66 14.75 15.19 -14.95
CA ARG A 66 16.19 14.89 -14.95
C ARG A 66 16.64 14.12 -16.18
N MET A 67 15.80 14.05 -17.20
CA MET A 67 16.08 13.26 -18.39
C MET A 67 17.27 13.81 -19.19
N ASP A 68 17.51 15.13 -19.09
CA ASP A 68 18.66 15.78 -19.68
C ASP A 68 19.97 15.25 -19.06
N GLY A 69 20.80 14.59 -19.87
CA GLY A 69 22.04 13.96 -19.45
C GLY A 69 21.98 12.46 -19.24
N PHE A 70 20.87 11.81 -19.60
CA PHE A 70 20.71 10.36 -19.58
C PHE A 70 20.34 9.80 -20.95
N GLU A 71 20.82 8.61 -21.27
CA GLU A 71 20.52 7.96 -22.55
C GLU A 71 19.08 7.41 -22.60
N SER A 72 18.53 7.04 -21.44
CA SER A 72 17.16 6.55 -21.36
C SER A 72 16.51 6.72 -19.98
N ALA A 73 15.17 6.75 -19.96
CA ALA A 73 14.38 6.70 -18.73
C ALA A 73 14.64 5.41 -17.91
N SER A 74 14.99 4.30 -18.57
CA SER A 74 15.34 3.05 -17.89
C SER A 74 16.63 3.18 -17.09
N GLU A 75 17.64 3.86 -17.63
CA GLU A 75 18.89 4.14 -16.91
C GLU A 75 18.65 5.04 -15.70
N LEU A 76 17.93 6.16 -15.90
CA LEU A 76 17.62 7.10 -14.83
C LEU A 76 16.75 6.47 -13.73
N SER A 77 15.76 5.66 -14.10
CA SER A 77 14.88 5.01 -13.11
C SER A 77 15.62 4.05 -12.19
N LYS A 78 16.70 3.42 -12.64
CA LYS A 78 17.58 2.60 -11.78
C LYS A 78 18.36 3.41 -10.75
N LYS A 79 18.49 4.72 -10.93
CA LYS A 79 19.13 5.62 -9.95
C LYS A 79 18.18 6.12 -8.87
N ILE A 80 16.87 5.85 -8.98
CA ILE A 80 15.90 6.15 -7.93
C ILE A 80 16.22 5.26 -6.73
N SER A 81 16.57 5.88 -5.62
CA SER A 81 16.89 5.17 -4.38
C SER A 81 15.63 4.90 -3.56
N ILE A 82 15.76 4.02 -2.56
CA ILE A 82 14.70 3.82 -1.55
C ILE A 82 14.46 5.12 -0.77
N GLY A 83 15.50 5.94 -0.54
CA GLY A 83 15.37 7.25 0.12
C GLY A 83 14.45 8.19 -0.66
N ASP A 84 14.65 8.30 -1.98
CA ASP A 84 13.78 9.10 -2.85
C ASP A 84 12.32 8.64 -2.75
N ALA A 85 12.10 7.32 -2.80
CA ALA A 85 10.77 6.74 -2.67
C ALA A 85 10.12 7.10 -1.33
N LEU A 86 10.85 6.96 -0.22
CA LEU A 86 10.37 7.30 1.13
C LEU A 86 10.05 8.79 1.25
N ASP A 87 10.87 9.67 0.69
CA ASP A 87 10.63 11.11 0.70
C ASP A 87 9.37 11.50 -0.10
N TRP A 88 9.13 10.87 -1.25
CA TRP A 88 7.91 11.09 -2.03
C TRP A 88 6.66 10.63 -1.28
N ILE A 89 6.72 9.47 -0.65
CA ILE A 89 5.64 8.93 0.17
C ILE A 89 5.36 9.86 1.35
N ASN A 90 6.41 10.30 2.06
CA ASN A 90 6.29 11.21 3.19
C ASN A 90 5.68 12.55 2.78
N THR A 91 6.08 13.08 1.61
CA THR A 91 5.53 14.32 1.06
C THR A 91 4.04 14.18 0.73
N TYR A 92 3.61 13.03 0.21
CA TYR A 92 2.21 12.76 -0.05
C TYR A 92 1.37 12.70 1.23
N TRP A 93 1.82 11.95 2.25
CA TRP A 93 1.09 11.76 3.50
C TRP A 93 1.04 13.00 4.42
N LYS A 94 1.84 14.02 4.11
CA LYS A 94 1.81 15.32 4.78
C LYS A 94 0.85 16.33 4.15
N LYS A 95 0.22 15.99 3.01
CA LYS A 95 -0.89 16.78 2.45
C LYS A 95 -2.16 16.55 3.26
#